data_AF-A0A2G6FU17-F1
#
_entry.id   AF-A0A2G6FU17-F1
#
_cell.length_a   1.000
_cell.length_b   1.000
_cell.length_c   1.000
_cell.angle_alpha   90.00
_cell.angle_beta   90.00
_cell.angle_gamma   90.00
#
_symmetry.space_group_name_H-M   'P 1'
#
loop_
_entity.id
_entity.type
_entity.pdbx_description
1 polymer ?
#
loop_
_entity_poly.entity_id
_entity_poly.type
_entity_poly.pdbx_seq_one_letter_code
_entity_poly.pdbx_strand_id
1 'polypeptide(L)'
;MINQFIDEVISCGVDAIIPANLEKKWFDTILDASTEYLKTISSEKEINPETFLNHEKGLLLMAAVTELIQFRYDYPAHFQISSIPEDTLYDIVSSYSIAVLMEDARRTEKIKLPEINKENILEKDKIAEIEKSAPELTGFLFNKIKN
;
A
#
# COMPACT_ATOMS: atom_id res chain seq x y z
N MET A 1 -16.22 -9.40 0.52
CA MET A 1 -15.02 -9.42 -0.34
C MET A 1 -13.76 -9.85 0.40
N ILE A 2 -13.56 -9.45 1.66
CA ILE A 2 -12.34 -9.75 2.43
C ILE A 2 -12.01 -11.24 2.57
N ASN A 3 -12.98 -12.13 2.83
CA ASN A 3 -12.72 -13.56 2.96
C ASN A 3 -12.13 -14.15 1.67
N GLN A 4 -12.66 -13.75 0.51
CA GLN A 4 -12.12 -14.19 -0.79
C GLN A 4 -10.70 -13.66 -1.00
N PHE A 5 -10.41 -12.42 -0.60
CA PHE A 5 -9.05 -11.90 -0.68
C PHE A 5 -8.07 -12.69 0.21
N ILE A 6 -8.49 -13.02 1.44
CA ILE A 6 -7.70 -13.86 2.35
C ILE A 6 -7.47 -15.25 1.73
N ASP A 7 -8.53 -15.89 1.25
CA ASP A 7 -8.47 -17.26 0.72
C ASP A 7 -7.70 -17.35 -0.60
N GLU A 8 -7.86 -16.38 -1.50
CA GLU A 8 -7.28 -16.41 -2.85
C GLU A 8 -5.88 -15.79 -2.94
N VAL A 9 -5.55 -14.83 -2.06
CA VAL A 9 -4.29 -14.07 -2.14
C VAL A 9 -3.42 -14.34 -0.93
N ILE A 10 -3.91 -14.07 0.27
CA ILE A 10 -3.07 -14.14 1.49
C ILE A 10 -2.65 -15.59 1.78
N SER A 11 -3.47 -16.58 1.45
CA SER A 11 -3.11 -18.00 1.59
C SER A 11 -1.88 -18.42 0.76
N CYS A 12 -1.52 -17.65 -0.26
CA CYS A 12 -0.29 -17.83 -1.05
C CYS A 12 0.94 -17.17 -0.43
N GLY A 13 0.79 -16.52 0.73
CA GLY A 13 1.85 -15.85 1.48
C GLY A 13 2.10 -14.41 1.02
N VAL A 14 3.08 -13.76 1.68
CA VAL A 14 3.41 -12.35 1.49
C VAL A 14 3.71 -11.95 0.03
N ASP A 15 4.23 -12.86 -0.79
CA ASP A 15 4.54 -12.54 -2.19
C ASP A 15 3.28 -12.21 -3.01
N ALA A 16 2.12 -12.75 -2.62
CA ALA A 16 0.86 -12.55 -3.31
C ALA A 16 0.27 -11.16 -3.10
N ILE A 17 0.66 -10.45 -2.03
CA ILE A 17 0.22 -9.09 -1.74
C ILE A 17 1.18 -8.02 -2.26
N ILE A 18 2.28 -8.40 -2.92
CA ILE A 18 3.17 -7.43 -3.58
C ILE A 18 2.38 -6.82 -4.75
N PRO A 19 2.35 -5.48 -4.93
CA PRO A 19 1.54 -4.82 -5.96
C PRO A 19 1.73 -5.40 -7.36
N ALA A 20 2.97 -5.72 -7.74
CA ALA A 20 3.31 -6.32 -9.02
C ALA A 20 2.68 -7.70 -9.24
N ASN A 21 2.44 -8.46 -8.17
CA ASN A 21 1.91 -9.83 -8.20
C ASN A 21 0.39 -9.90 -8.06
N LEU A 22 -0.25 -8.82 -7.60
CA LEU A 22 -1.70 -8.78 -7.43
C LEU A 22 -2.42 -8.94 -8.78
N GLU A 23 -3.36 -9.88 -8.82
CA GLU A 23 -4.32 -9.98 -9.91
C GLU A 23 -5.09 -8.67 -10.09
N LYS A 24 -5.47 -8.37 -11.34
CA LYS A 24 -6.10 -7.09 -11.71
C LYS A 24 -7.25 -6.68 -10.80
N LYS A 25 -8.17 -7.60 -10.46
CA LYS A 25 -9.33 -7.29 -9.60
C LYS A 25 -8.94 -6.81 -8.19
N TRP A 26 -7.92 -7.43 -7.61
CA TRP A 26 -7.44 -7.11 -6.27
C TRP A 26 -6.57 -5.87 -6.29
N PHE A 27 -5.71 -5.77 -7.31
CA PHE A 27 -4.92 -4.58 -7.57
C PHE A 27 -5.79 -3.34 -7.73
N ASP A 28 -6.81 -3.38 -8.60
CA ASP A 28 -7.70 -2.23 -8.82
C ASP A 28 -8.41 -1.80 -7.53
N THR A 29 -8.83 -2.76 -6.70
CA THR A 29 -9.50 -2.48 -5.41
C THR A 29 -8.54 -1.86 -4.39
N ILE A 30 -7.32 -2.39 -4.30
CA ILE A 30 -6.28 -1.88 -3.40
C ILE A 30 -5.75 -0.53 -3.89
N LEU A 31 -5.66 -0.32 -5.20
CA LEU A 31 -5.26 0.96 -5.82
C LEU A 31 -6.27 2.06 -5.49
N ASP A 32 -7.56 1.76 -5.64
CA ASP A 32 -8.61 2.70 -5.27
C ASP A 32 -8.51 3.06 -3.77
N ALA A 33 -8.31 2.05 -2.92
CA ALA A 33 -8.16 2.29 -1.49
C ALA A 33 -6.90 3.09 -1.13
N SER A 34 -5.78 2.78 -1.76
CA SER A 34 -4.50 3.47 -1.58
C SER A 34 -4.61 4.93 -2.02
N THR A 35 -5.28 5.17 -3.15
CA THR A 35 -5.50 6.52 -3.69
C THR A 35 -6.37 7.34 -2.75
N GLU A 36 -7.47 6.78 -2.24
CA GLU A 36 -8.36 7.47 -1.30
C GLU A 36 -7.69 7.74 0.05
N TYR A 37 -6.91 6.78 0.56
CA TYR A 37 -6.10 6.98 1.77
C TYR A 37 -5.10 8.11 1.60
N LEU A 38 -4.29 8.11 0.53
CA LEU A 38 -3.29 9.15 0.27
C LEU A 38 -3.94 10.53 0.06
N LYS A 39 -5.09 10.60 -0.61
CA LYS A 39 -5.90 11.82 -0.75
C LYS A 39 -6.33 12.37 0.60
N THR A 40 -6.86 11.49 1.44
CA THR A 40 -7.34 11.81 2.79
C THR A 40 -6.24 12.44 3.62
N ILE A 41 -5.08 11.77 3.74
CA ILE A 41 -3.96 12.28 4.55
C ILE A 41 -3.26 13.50 3.93
N SER A 42 -3.36 13.70 2.61
CA SER A 42 -2.82 14.87 1.92
C SER A 42 -3.75 16.07 1.96
N SER A 43 -5.03 15.87 2.28
CA SER A 43 -5.98 16.95 2.40
C SER A 43 -5.75 17.68 3.72
N GLU A 44 -5.63 19.01 3.70
CA GLU A 44 -5.53 19.84 4.91
C GLU A 44 -6.85 19.84 5.75
N LYS A 45 -7.79 18.96 5.42
CA LYS A 45 -9.03 18.77 6.17
C LYS A 45 -8.78 17.68 7.21
N GLU A 46 -9.20 17.92 8.44
CA GLU A 46 -9.26 16.88 9.47
C GLU A 46 -10.25 15.79 9.02
N ILE A 47 -9.73 14.79 8.34
CA ILE A 47 -10.45 13.56 8.02
C ILE A 47 -9.69 12.46 8.74
N ASN A 48 -10.37 11.76 9.65
CA ASN A 48 -9.78 10.62 10.35
C ASN A 48 -9.57 9.47 9.35
N PRO A 49 -8.31 9.10 9.01
CA PRO A 49 -8.02 8.02 8.08
C PRO A 49 -8.57 6.67 8.53
N GLU A 50 -8.76 6.45 9.84
CA GLU A 50 -9.40 5.24 10.39
C GLU A 50 -10.82 5.05 9.84
N THR A 51 -11.55 6.12 9.57
CA THR A 51 -12.90 6.02 8.98
C THR A 51 -12.84 5.33 7.63
N PHE A 52 -11.81 5.64 6.83
CA PHE A 52 -11.57 5.03 5.54
C PHE A 52 -11.04 3.59 5.68
N LEU A 53 -10.10 3.34 6.60
CA LEU A 53 -9.54 2.00 6.83
C LEU A 53 -10.60 1.00 7.34
N ASN A 54 -11.68 1.49 7.95
CA ASN A 54 -12.81 0.69 8.41
C ASN A 54 -13.86 0.38 7.31
N HIS A 55 -13.73 0.94 6.10
CA HIS A 55 -14.54 0.55 4.94
C HIS A 55 -14.04 -0.72 4.26
N GLU A 56 -14.90 -1.43 3.50
CA GLU A 56 -14.57 -2.74 2.90
C GLU A 56 -13.27 -2.73 2.07
N LYS A 57 -13.00 -1.68 1.29
CA LYS A 57 -11.75 -1.55 0.51
C LYS A 57 -10.53 -1.24 1.40
N GLY A 58 -10.73 -0.43 2.44
CA GLY A 58 -9.74 -0.15 3.47
C GLY A 58 -9.32 -1.41 4.22
N LEU A 59 -10.26 -2.33 4.47
CA LEU A 59 -9.95 -3.63 5.09
C LEU A 59 -9.05 -4.51 4.22
N LEU A 60 -9.20 -4.49 2.89
CA LEU A 60 -8.31 -5.23 1.99
C LEU A 60 -6.90 -4.62 1.98
N LEU A 61 -6.80 -3.29 1.93
CA LEU A 61 -5.53 -2.58 2.06
C LEU A 61 -4.85 -2.91 3.39
N MET A 62 -5.58 -2.84 4.49
CA MET A 62 -5.05 -3.17 5.82
C MET A 62 -4.69 -4.64 5.95
N ALA A 63 -5.42 -5.56 5.33
CA ALA A 63 -5.05 -6.97 5.32
C ALA A 63 -3.70 -7.21 4.63
N ALA A 64 -3.47 -6.58 3.47
CA ALA A 64 -2.19 -6.65 2.77
C ALA A 64 -1.03 -6.05 3.59
N VAL A 65 -1.24 -4.87 4.19
CA VAL A 65 -0.26 -4.23 5.07
C VAL A 65 0.05 -5.09 6.30
N THR A 66 -0.99 -5.66 6.92
CA THR A 66 -0.85 -6.51 8.10
C THR A 66 -0.05 -7.77 7.79
N GLU A 67 -0.25 -8.37 6.61
CA GLU A 67 0.52 -9.52 6.14
C GLU A 67 2.01 -9.17 5.94
N LEU A 68 2.32 -8.01 5.36
CA LEU A 68 3.71 -7.53 5.22
C LEU A 68 4.39 -7.29 6.55
N ILE A 69 3.67 -6.67 7.49
CA ILE A 69 4.19 -6.43 8.83
C ILE A 69 4.49 -7.76 9.52
N GLN A 70 3.56 -8.71 9.48
CA GLN A 70 3.76 -10.03 10.07
C GLN A 70 4.97 -10.73 9.44
N PHE A 71 5.11 -10.69 8.12
CA PHE A 71 6.29 -11.21 7.44
C PHE A 71 7.59 -10.56 7.95
N ARG A 72 7.64 -9.23 8.04
CA ARG A 72 8.83 -8.49 8.50
C ARG A 72 9.24 -8.84 9.93
N TYR A 73 8.28 -9.20 10.78
CA TYR A 73 8.53 -9.60 12.17
C TYR A 73 8.62 -11.12 12.36
N ASP A 74 8.74 -11.91 11.29
CA ASP A 74 8.83 -13.37 11.33
C ASP A 74 7.62 -14.05 11.99
N TYR A 75 6.42 -13.59 11.63
CA TYR A 75 5.11 -14.09 12.07
C TYR A 75 5.04 -14.43 13.58
N PRO A 76 5.26 -13.46 14.49
CA PRO A 76 5.20 -13.75 15.91
C PRO A 76 3.79 -14.22 16.28
N ALA A 77 3.68 -15.35 16.99
CA ALA A 77 2.40 -15.94 17.41
C ALA A 77 1.50 -14.99 18.24
N HIS A 78 2.04 -13.89 18.74
CA HIS A 78 1.34 -12.88 19.54
C HIS A 78 1.48 -11.47 18.98
N PHE A 79 1.81 -11.33 17.69
CA PHE A 79 1.84 -10.02 17.07
C PHE A 79 0.44 -9.41 17.04
N GLN A 80 0.30 -8.22 17.62
CA GLN A 80 -0.92 -7.45 17.57
C GLN A 80 -0.63 -6.16 16.83
N ILE A 81 -1.39 -5.86 15.78
CA ILE A 81 -1.21 -4.61 15.02
C ILE A 81 -1.39 -3.38 15.90
N SER A 82 -2.22 -3.47 16.93
CA SER A 82 -2.43 -2.44 17.97
C SER A 82 -1.20 -2.15 18.82
N SER A 83 -0.16 -2.99 18.76
CA SER A 83 1.13 -2.73 19.42
C SER A 83 2.05 -1.80 18.64
N ILE A 84 1.75 -1.53 17.36
CA ILE A 84 2.49 -0.58 16.53
C ILE A 84 2.02 0.84 16.87
N PRO A 85 2.93 1.80 17.13
CA PRO A 85 2.56 3.20 17.28
C PRO A 85 1.79 3.71 16.06
N GLU A 86 0.75 4.52 16.29
CA GLU A 86 -0.14 5.02 15.24
C GLU A 86 0.62 5.71 14.10
N ASP A 87 1.53 6.63 14.42
CA ASP A 87 2.37 7.32 13.43
C ASP A 87 3.19 6.35 12.57
N THR A 88 3.70 5.28 13.18
CA THR A 88 4.46 4.25 12.48
C THR A 88 3.55 3.44 11.56
N LEU A 89 2.33 3.12 12.01
CA LEU A 89 1.35 2.45 11.16
C LEU A 89 0.97 3.31 9.96
N TYR A 90 0.76 4.62 10.14
CA TYR A 90 0.48 5.54 9.03
C TYR A 90 1.64 5.64 8.03
N ASP A 91 2.88 5.69 8.49
CA ASP A 91 4.04 5.66 7.60
C ASP A 91 4.12 4.35 6.80
N ILE A 92 3.78 3.22 7.42
CA ILE A 92 3.75 1.91 6.75
C ILE A 92 2.63 1.84 5.70
N VAL A 93 1.41 2.24 6.07
CA VAL A 93 0.26 2.24 5.15
C VAL A 93 0.51 3.21 3.99
N SER A 94 1.11 4.37 4.26
CA SER A 94 1.53 5.34 3.24
C SER A 94 2.56 4.75 2.29
N SER A 95 3.58 4.06 2.84
CA SER A 95 4.63 3.42 2.04
C SER A 95 4.04 2.37 1.10
N TYR A 96 3.21 1.47 1.62
CA TYR A 96 2.53 0.47 0.80
C TYR A 96 1.61 1.11 -0.25
N SER A 97 0.85 2.15 0.13
CA SER A 97 -0.05 2.86 -0.77
C SER A 97 0.70 3.52 -1.93
N ILE A 98 1.86 4.14 -1.66
CA ILE A 98 2.71 4.72 -2.71
C ILE A 98 3.27 3.62 -3.61
N ALA A 99 3.70 2.49 -3.05
CA ALA A 99 4.16 1.36 -3.86
C ALA A 99 3.08 0.82 -4.81
N VAL A 100 1.81 0.81 -4.39
CA VAL A 100 0.67 0.47 -5.25
C VAL A 100 0.51 1.48 -6.39
N LEU A 101 0.60 2.78 -6.11
CA LEU A 101 0.53 3.82 -7.14
C LEU A 101 1.74 3.75 -8.11
N MET A 102 2.92 3.38 -7.62
CA MET A 102 4.10 3.15 -8.45
C MET A 102 3.90 1.99 -9.42
N GLU A 103 3.28 0.91 -8.96
CA GLU A 103 2.91 -0.19 -9.86
C GLU A 103 1.84 0.22 -10.86
N ASP A 104 0.88 1.08 -10.47
CA ASP A 104 -0.08 1.65 -11.42
C ASP A 104 0.61 2.46 -12.51
N ALA A 105 1.58 3.31 -12.13
CA ALA A 105 2.43 4.06 -13.06
C ALA A 105 3.21 3.14 -14.02
N ARG A 106 3.73 1.99 -13.53
CA ARG A 106 4.38 0.98 -14.37
C ARG A 106 3.40 0.34 -15.35
N ARG A 107 2.20 -0.01 -14.90
CA ARG A 107 1.18 -0.71 -15.70
C ARG A 107 0.53 0.18 -16.75
N THR A 108 0.25 1.44 -16.42
CA THR A 108 -0.54 2.37 -17.25
C THR A 108 0.34 3.28 -18.10
N GLU A 109 1.30 3.97 -17.47
CA GLU A 109 2.16 4.95 -18.12
C GLU A 109 3.49 4.35 -18.62
N LYS A 110 3.76 3.07 -18.30
CA LYS A 110 5.00 2.36 -18.66
C LYS A 110 6.26 3.05 -18.13
N ILE A 111 6.13 3.78 -17.02
CA ILE A 111 7.26 4.42 -16.34
C ILE A 111 8.20 3.32 -15.83
N LYS A 112 9.48 3.41 -16.18
CA LYS A 112 10.49 2.44 -15.74
C LYS A 112 10.96 2.79 -14.34
N LEU A 113 10.43 2.09 -13.34
CA LEU A 113 10.81 2.25 -11.95
C LEU A 113 11.67 1.06 -11.48
N PRO A 114 12.55 1.25 -10.49
CA PRO A 114 13.09 0.15 -9.72
C PRO A 114 11.97 -0.73 -9.16
N GLU A 115 12.21 -2.04 -9.10
CA GLU A 115 11.24 -2.97 -8.55
C GLU A 115 11.19 -2.86 -7.02
N ILE A 116 9.97 -2.81 -6.49
CA ILE A 116 9.69 -2.91 -5.06
C ILE A 116 9.31 -4.36 -4.76
N ASN A 117 9.88 -4.91 -3.69
CA ASN A 117 9.62 -6.28 -3.24
C ASN A 117 9.22 -6.28 -1.76
N LYS A 118 8.85 -7.45 -1.24
CA LYS A 118 8.42 -7.63 0.15
C LYS A 118 9.41 -7.12 1.21
N GLU A 119 10.72 -7.10 0.92
CA GLU A 119 11.74 -6.66 1.87
C GLU A 119 11.77 -5.14 2.01
N ASN A 120 11.47 -4.40 0.94
CA ASN A 120 11.65 -2.95 0.88
C ASN A 120 10.36 -2.14 0.64
N ILE A 121 9.22 -2.79 0.42
CA ILE A 121 7.93 -2.12 0.16
C ILE A 121 7.43 -1.23 1.31
N LEU A 122 7.86 -1.51 2.53
CA LEU A 122 7.53 -0.72 3.71
C LEU A 122 8.63 0.30 4.09
N GLU A 123 9.67 0.44 3.28
CA GLU A 123 10.79 1.33 3.56
C GLU A 123 10.58 2.70 2.90
N LYS A 124 10.19 3.69 3.71
CA LYS A 124 9.98 5.08 3.29
C LYS A 124 11.20 5.67 2.56
N ASP A 125 12.41 5.39 3.03
CA ASP A 125 13.64 5.87 2.40
C ASP A 125 13.83 5.30 0.99
N LYS A 126 13.46 4.03 0.79
CA LYS A 126 13.53 3.39 -0.53
C LYS A 126 12.53 4.01 -1.50
N ILE A 127 11.32 4.28 -1.04
CA ILE A 127 10.28 4.94 -1.83
C ILE A 127 10.74 6.35 -2.22
N ALA A 128 11.27 7.13 -1.27
CA ALA A 128 11.77 8.47 -1.53
C ALA A 128 12.97 8.49 -2.48
N GLU A 129 13.85 7.48 -2.43
CA GLU A 129 14.95 7.30 -3.39
C GLU A 129 14.41 7.11 -4.81
N ILE A 130 13.39 6.25 -4.96
CA ILE A 130 12.79 5.98 -6.27
C ILE A 130 12.12 7.23 -6.83
N GLU A 131 11.33 7.95 -6.03
CA GLU A 131 10.70 9.23 -6.43
C GLU A 131 11.74 10.24 -6.92
N LYS A 132 12.85 10.41 -6.19
CA LYS A 132 13.93 11.32 -6.59
C LYS A 132 14.59 10.91 -7.90
N SER A 133 14.67 9.61 -8.18
CA SER A 133 15.27 9.07 -9.40
C SER A 133 14.35 9.13 -10.62
N ALA A 134 13.05 9.34 -10.43
CA ALA A 134 12.03 9.29 -11.49
C ALA A 134 11.09 10.52 -11.45
N PRO A 135 11.46 11.66 -12.06
CA PRO A 135 10.64 12.88 -12.06
C PRO A 135 9.22 12.68 -12.64
N GLU A 136 9.08 11.77 -13.61
CA GLU A 136 7.79 11.38 -14.21
C GLU A 136 6.83 10.77 -13.18
N LEU A 137 7.37 10.05 -12.19
CA LEU A 137 6.60 9.48 -11.09
C LEU A 137 6.02 10.58 -10.19
N THR A 138 6.79 11.62 -9.88
CA THR A 138 6.31 12.74 -9.06
C THR A 138 5.08 13.41 -9.70
N GLY A 139 5.13 13.65 -11.02
CA GLY A 139 3.99 14.21 -11.76
C GLY A 139 2.77 13.30 -11.73
N PHE A 140 2.97 11.99 -11.91
CA PHE A 140 1.92 10.98 -11.84
C PHE A 140 1.25 10.95 -10.45
N LEU A 141 2.04 10.83 -9.39
CA LEU A 141 1.56 10.78 -8.01
C LEU A 141 0.78 12.05 -7.65
N PHE A 142 1.32 13.22 -8.01
CA PHE A 142 0.64 14.50 -7.79
C PHE A 142 -0.74 14.53 -8.46
N ASN A 143 -0.84 14.07 -9.71
CA ASN A 143 -2.10 14.03 -10.44
C ASN A 143 -3.10 13.03 -9.85
N LYS A 144 -2.64 11.88 -9.37
CA LYS A 144 -3.50 10.85 -8.73
C LYS A 144 -4.03 11.28 -7.37
N ILE A 145 -3.23 12.02 -6.61
CA ILE A 145 -3.58 12.44 -5.24
C ILE A 145 -4.34 13.76 -5.23
N LYS A 146 -4.17 14.65 -6.22
CA LYS A 146 -4.88 15.95 -6.25
C LYS A 146 -6.17 16.00 -7.06
N ASN A 147 -6.38 15.07 -8.00
CA ASN A 147 -7.63 14.93 -8.75
C ASN A 147 -8.42 13.76 -8.19
#